data_AF-A0A0M4STV7-F1
#
_entry.id   AF-A0A0M4STV7-F1
#
_cell.length_a   1.000
_cell.length_b   1.000
_cell.length_c   1.000
_cell.angle_alpha   90.00
_cell.angle_beta   90.00
_cell.angle_gamma   90.00
#
_symmetry.space_group_name_H-M   'P 1'
#
loop_
_entity.id
_entity.type
_entity.pdbx_description
1 polymer ?
#
loop_
_entity_poly.entity_id
_entity_poly.type
_entity_poly.pdbx_seq_one_letter_code
_entity_poly.pdbx_strand_id
1 'polypeptide(L)'
;MREYTGQTWEEYQSWGWLDVIHPDDRQLMGQSWQAAVQARCIYEQEFRIRRYDGEYRYIVTRGVPILEADGSIREWVGTYTDIHDRKQAELALQKR
;
A
#
# COMPACT_ATOMS: atom_id res chain seq x y z
N MET A 1 -6.92 -0.95 -8.50
CA MET A 1 -7.06 -1.81 -7.31
C MET A 1 -7.97 -3.00 -7.56
N ARG A 2 -9.26 -2.82 -7.92
CA ARG A 2 -10.15 -3.95 -8.24
C ARG A 2 -9.58 -4.97 -9.23
N GLU A 3 -9.03 -4.51 -10.35
CA GLU A 3 -8.40 -5.41 -11.35
C GLU A 3 -7.15 -6.13 -10.82
N TYR A 4 -6.45 -5.55 -9.84
CA TYR A 4 -5.21 -6.10 -9.31
C TYR A 4 -5.45 -7.06 -8.13
N THR A 5 -6.31 -6.70 -7.18
CA THR A 5 -6.56 -7.46 -5.95
C THR A 5 -7.85 -8.28 -5.98
N GLY A 6 -8.75 -7.99 -6.92
CA GLY A 6 -10.08 -8.59 -6.99
C GLY A 6 -11.11 -7.93 -6.06
N GLN A 7 -10.69 -7.03 -5.15
CA GLN A 7 -11.60 -6.40 -4.19
C GLN A 7 -12.66 -5.56 -4.89
N THR A 8 -13.91 -5.65 -4.42
CA THR A 8 -14.92 -4.64 -4.77
C THR A 8 -14.57 -3.30 -4.13
N TRP A 9 -15.28 -2.26 -4.53
CA TRP A 9 -15.08 -0.94 -3.94
C TRP A 9 -15.48 -0.94 -2.46
N GLU A 10 -16.57 -1.60 -2.11
CA GLU A 10 -17.09 -1.74 -0.74
C GLU A 10 -16.08 -2.46 0.17
N GLU A 11 -15.43 -3.51 -0.33
CA GLU A 11 -14.37 -4.22 0.38
C GLU A 11 -13.09 -3.39 0.52
N TYR A 12 -12.79 -2.51 -0.45
CA TYR A 12 -11.57 -1.71 -0.45
C TYR A 12 -11.65 -0.50 0.49
N GLN A 13 -12.85 0.07 0.68
CA GLN A 13 -13.05 1.30 1.42
C GLN A 13 -12.63 1.24 2.90
N SER A 14 -12.46 2.41 3.50
CA SER A 14 -12.04 2.58 4.91
C SER A 14 -10.73 1.86 5.22
N TRP A 15 -10.79 0.73 5.93
CA TRP A 15 -9.64 -0.08 6.31
C TRP A 15 -9.58 -1.43 5.57
N GLY A 16 -10.56 -1.75 4.72
CA GLY A 16 -10.64 -3.06 4.07
C GLY A 16 -9.57 -3.31 3.01
N TRP A 17 -8.88 -2.25 2.52
CA TRP A 17 -7.65 -2.40 1.74
C TRP A 17 -6.53 -3.18 2.47
N LEU A 18 -6.57 -3.26 3.81
CA LEU A 18 -5.64 -4.09 4.60
C LEU A 18 -5.88 -5.60 4.44
N ASP A 19 -7.07 -6.03 3.99
CA ASP A 19 -7.44 -7.44 3.95
C ASP A 19 -6.69 -8.24 2.88
N VAL A 20 -6.20 -7.56 1.86
CA VAL A 20 -5.35 -8.14 0.80
C VAL A 20 -3.87 -7.99 1.09
N ILE A 21 -3.48 -7.27 2.13
CA ILE A 21 -2.07 -7.17 2.52
C ILE A 21 -1.66 -8.46 3.23
N HIS A 22 -0.41 -8.89 3.03
CA HIS A 22 0.14 -10.06 3.71
C HIS A 22 0.04 -9.88 5.24
N PRO A 23 -0.39 -10.89 6.01
CA PRO A 23 -0.62 -10.76 7.45
C PRO A 23 0.51 -10.09 8.23
N ASP A 24 1.77 -10.48 7.97
CA ASP A 24 2.96 -9.87 8.61
C ASP A 24 3.13 -8.37 8.36
N ASP A 25 2.60 -7.85 7.24
CA ASP A 25 2.81 -6.46 6.82
C ASP A 25 1.64 -5.56 7.27
N ARG A 26 0.46 -6.13 7.59
CA ARG A 26 -0.79 -5.39 7.86
C ARG A 26 -0.67 -4.39 9.00
N GLN A 27 -0.06 -4.82 10.11
CA GLN A 27 0.06 -3.97 11.29
C GLN A 27 0.92 -2.73 11.00
N LEU A 28 2.09 -2.94 10.38
CA LEU A 28 2.99 -1.85 10.00
C LEU A 28 2.34 -0.89 9.00
N MET A 29 1.63 -1.45 8.02
CA MET A 29 0.89 -0.68 7.01
C MET A 29 -0.15 0.23 7.65
N GLY A 30 -1.00 -0.31 8.54
CA GLY A 30 -2.05 0.46 9.20
C GLY A 30 -1.48 1.59 10.08
N GLN A 31 -0.43 1.29 10.84
CA GLN A 31 0.24 2.29 11.69
C GLN A 31 0.89 3.40 10.87
N SER A 32 1.61 3.04 9.81
CA SER A 32 2.30 4.00 8.93
C SER A 32 1.31 4.89 8.19
N TRP A 33 0.19 4.33 7.74
CA TRP A 33 -0.90 5.09 7.13
C TRP A 33 -1.50 6.09 8.12
N GLN A 34 -1.83 5.64 9.34
CA GLN A 34 -2.38 6.51 10.37
C GLN A 34 -1.43 7.65 10.74
N ALA A 35 -0.13 7.37 10.86
CA ALA A 35 0.88 8.39 11.11
C ALA A 35 0.97 9.41 9.97
N ALA A 36 0.94 8.97 8.71
CA ALA A 36 0.96 9.87 7.56
C ALA A 36 -0.30 10.76 7.49
N VAL A 37 -1.47 10.21 7.82
CA VAL A 37 -2.72 10.97 7.91
C VAL A 37 -2.67 12.03 9.01
N GLN A 38 -2.19 11.67 10.20
CA GLN A 38 -2.06 12.62 11.31
C GLN A 38 -1.04 13.74 11.02
N ALA A 39 0.09 13.38 10.40
CA ALA A 39 1.16 14.31 10.06
C ALA A 39 0.88 15.09 8.77
N ARG A 40 -0.13 14.70 7.98
CA ARG A 40 -0.44 15.25 6.65
C ARG A 40 0.79 15.25 5.72
N CYS A 41 1.55 14.15 5.76
CA CYS A 41 2.80 14.03 5.02
C CYS A 41 2.74 12.91 3.98
N ILE A 42 3.81 12.76 3.20
CA ILE A 42 3.91 11.70 2.19
C ILE A 42 3.90 10.33 2.89
N TYR A 43 3.07 9.43 2.38
CA TYR A 43 3.04 8.02 2.76
C TYR A 43 3.82 7.22 1.73
N GLU A 44 4.83 6.44 2.15
CA GLU A 44 5.59 5.58 1.25
C GLU A 44 5.98 4.29 1.97
N GLN A 45 5.72 3.13 1.35
CA GLN A 45 5.99 1.81 1.95
C GLN A 45 6.20 0.73 0.88
N GLU A 46 7.06 -0.25 1.19
CA GLU A 46 7.18 -1.51 0.45
C GLU A 46 6.51 -2.64 1.25
N PHE A 47 5.62 -3.41 0.62
CA PHE A 47 4.87 -4.47 1.30
C PHE A 47 4.39 -5.53 0.31
N ARG A 48 3.90 -6.66 0.83
CA ARG A 48 3.29 -7.73 0.04
C ARG A 48 1.78 -7.54 -0.03
N ILE A 49 1.24 -7.54 -1.24
CA ILE A 49 -0.20 -7.53 -1.50
C ILE A 49 -0.62 -8.80 -2.24
N ARG A 50 -1.80 -9.32 -1.91
CA ARG A 50 -2.42 -10.45 -2.57
C ARG A 50 -3.14 -9.99 -3.84
N ARG A 51 -2.82 -10.62 -4.95
CA ARG A 51 -3.50 -10.41 -6.23
C ARG A 51 -4.81 -11.17 -6.31
N TYR A 52 -5.59 -10.86 -7.35
CA TYR A 52 -6.85 -11.54 -7.68
C TYR A 52 -6.70 -13.07 -7.84
N ASP A 53 -5.52 -13.54 -8.23
CA ASP A 53 -5.15 -14.96 -8.39
C ASP A 53 -4.68 -15.64 -7.09
N GLY A 54 -4.59 -14.87 -6.00
CA GLY A 54 -4.16 -15.36 -4.69
C GLY A 54 -2.66 -15.28 -4.43
N GLU A 55 -1.84 -14.92 -5.43
CA GLU A 55 -0.40 -14.77 -5.23
C GLU A 55 -0.04 -13.47 -4.52
N TYR A 56 0.98 -13.52 -3.65
CA TYR A 56 1.54 -12.33 -3.03
C TYR A 56 2.66 -11.74 -3.88
N ARG A 57 2.55 -10.45 -4.21
CA ARG A 57 3.60 -9.69 -4.90
C ARG A 57 4.07 -8.51 -4.08
N TYR A 58 5.35 -8.14 -4.24
CA TYR A 58 5.88 -6.95 -3.60
C TYR A 58 5.45 -5.72 -4.38
N ILE A 59 4.92 -4.75 -3.65
CA ILE A 59 4.51 -3.45 -4.15
C ILE A 59 5.28 -2.38 -3.38
N VAL A 60 5.65 -1.30 -4.07
CA VAL A 60 5.91 -0.02 -3.43
C VAL A 60 4.70 0.88 -3.64
N THR A 61 4.18 1.46 -2.56
CA THR A 61 3.14 2.49 -2.63
C THR A 61 3.72 3.85 -2.26
N ARG A 62 3.22 4.89 -2.92
CA ARG A 62 3.51 6.28 -2.58
C ARG A 62 2.23 7.10 -2.68
N GLY A 63 1.82 7.72 -1.59
CA GLY A 63 0.64 8.57 -1.46
C GLY A 63 1.02 9.97 -1.01
N VAL A 64 0.44 10.98 -1.65
CA VAL A 64 0.64 12.39 -1.33
C VAL A 64 -0.71 12.99 -0.93
N PRO A 65 -0.80 13.67 0.23
CA PRO A 65 -2.01 14.37 0.60
C PRO A 65 -2.13 15.65 -0.21
N ILE A 66 -3.31 15.90 -0.77
CA ILE A 66 -3.66 17.19 -1.34
C ILE A 66 -4.45 17.96 -0.29
N LEU A 67 -3.94 19.13 0.08
CA LEU A 67 -4.48 19.93 1.18
C LEU A 67 -5.39 21.05 0.65
N GLU A 68 -6.41 21.37 1.43
CA GLU A 68 -7.20 22.59 1.28
C GLU A 68 -6.42 23.81 1.80
N ALA A 69 -6.95 25.01 1.54
CA ALA A 69 -6.35 26.26 2.00
C ALA A 69 -6.24 26.38 3.53
N ASP A 70 -7.13 25.70 4.29
CA ASP A 70 -7.10 25.64 5.75
C ASP A 70 -6.15 24.57 6.31
N GLY A 71 -5.44 23.84 5.44
CA GLY A 71 -4.53 22.76 5.80
C GLY A 71 -5.21 21.43 6.13
N SER A 72 -6.53 21.31 5.96
CA SER A 72 -7.23 20.02 5.99
C SER A 72 -6.89 19.18 4.76
N ILE A 73 -7.02 17.85 4.86
CA ILE A 73 -6.79 16.95 3.74
C ILE A 73 -8.05 16.94 2.88
N ARG A 74 -7.94 17.34 1.61
CA ARG A 74 -9.00 17.18 0.62
C ARG A 74 -9.09 15.73 0.15
N GLU A 75 -7.95 15.19 -0.28
CA GLU A 75 -7.85 13.86 -0.86
C GLU A 75 -6.41 13.34 -0.79
N TRP A 76 -6.24 12.04 -1.02
CA TRP A 76 -4.94 11.42 -1.22
C TRP A 76 -4.82 10.94 -2.66
N VAL A 77 -3.70 11.28 -3.30
CA VAL A 77 -3.36 10.75 -4.62
C VAL A 77 -2.15 9.85 -4.45
N GLY A 78 -2.25 8.62 -4.94
CA GLY A 78 -1.17 7.66 -4.77
C GLY A 78 -1.04 6.65 -5.90
N THR A 79 0.11 6.01 -5.92
CA THR A 79 0.49 4.98 -6.89
C THR A 79 0.80 3.68 -6.17
N TYR A 80 0.58 2.57 -6.87
CA TYR A 80 1.03 1.24 -6.49
C TYR A 80 1.89 0.71 -7.63
N THR A 81 3.16 0.42 -7.36
CA THR A 81 4.10 -0.07 -8.36
C THR A 81 4.53 -1.49 -8.00
N ASP A 82 4.29 -2.43 -8.91
CA ASP A 82 4.76 -3.81 -8.77
C ASP A 82 6.28 -3.85 -8.89
N ILE A 83 6.94 -4.32 -7.83
CA ILE A 83 8.39 -4.42 -7.72
C ILE A 83 8.81 -5.87 -7.43
N HIS A 84 7.91 -6.84 -7.64
CA HIS A 84 8.14 -8.21 -7.20
C HIS A 84 9.39 -8.82 -7.82
N ASP A 85 9.56 -8.70 -9.14
CA ASP A 85 10.69 -9.31 -9.85
C ASP A 85 12.02 -8.70 -9.39
N ARG A 86 12.06 -7.37 -9.21
CA ARG A 86 13.20 -6.66 -8.61
C ARG A 86 13.50 -7.18 -7.20
N LYS A 87 12.48 -7.30 -6.36
CA LYS A 87 12.65 -7.73 -4.96
C LYS A 87 13.13 -9.19 -4.85
N GLN A 88 12.63 -10.07 -5.70
CA GLN A 88 13.10 -11.46 -5.75
C GLN A 88 14.58 -11.55 -6.16
N ALA A 89 15.01 -10.74 -7.12
CA ALA A 89 16.42 -10.67 -7.51
C ALA A 89 17.31 -10.18 -6.35
N GLU A 90 16.89 -9.14 -5.63
CA GLU A 90 17.60 -8.64 -4.44
C GLU A 90 17.72 -9.72 -3.34
N LEU A 91 16.62 -10.41 -3.03
CA LEU A 91 16.59 -11.46 -2.01
C LEU A 91 17.45 -12.67 -2.40
N ALA A 92 17.52 -13.02 -3.68
CA ALA A 92 18.37 -14.11 -4.17
C ALA A 92 19.87 -13.78 -4.01
N LEU A 93 20.24 -12.50 -4.21
CA LEU A 93 21.62 -12.03 -4.02
C LEU A 93 22.04 -12.00 -2.55
N GLN A 94 21.12 -11.70 -1.63
CA GLN A 94 21.39 -11.67 -0.19
C GLN A 94 21.55 -13.07 0.44
N LYS A 95 21.10 -14.12 -0.24
CA LYS A 95 21.20 -15.52 0.24
C LYS A 95 22.49 -16.23 -0.19
N ARG A 96 23.44 -15.51 -0.78
CA ARG A 96 24.77 -16.01 -1.17
C ARG A 96 25.82 -15.50 -0.19
#